data_AF-A0A1C6SPF2-F1
#
_entry.id   AF-A0A1C6SPF2-F1
#
_cell.length_a   1.000
_cell.length_b   1.000
_cell.length_c   1.000
_cell.angle_alpha   90.00
_cell.angle_beta   90.00
_cell.angle_gamma   90.00
#
_symmetry.space_group_name_H-M   'P 1'
#
loop_
_entity.id
_entity.type
_entity.pdbx_description
1 polymer ?
#
loop_
_entity_poly.entity_id
_entity_poly.type
_entity_poly.pdbx_seq_one_letter_code
_entity_poly.pdbx_strand_id
1 'polypeptide(L)'
;MTLWRIRATVDDRPGYLSVLTASLALRGVNILALQVHTTEAGAVDDFLVDAPDTLGEADLFAAVEKGRGRNCWIARSEARGLVDQPTRVLGLATRLVRDPDATGEALRALLGAETVTWRPVPAAGSGAAGAGGGPVAGVEGTRMCLGDAAGGWFDLSRTAPDFTPAEYARAQALVELATTVARRAAEQVTLVLPDGTELGVRPAGPDDLPAVGRLHERCSARSLHGRYLSGAGSPSPERLRRLLDPTRGTTLVATETDAAGSAESVVAMANLLGEGDQAEAALLVADDRQRRGLGGALLRRLVTHADRAGYAALELYVHTGNAPMLRILHRLDRPMHLERDGSVLTATLPLTGRHCPTQV
;
A
#
# COMPACT_ATOMS: atom_id res chain seq x y z
N MET A 1 -41.22 6.08 2.53
CA MET A 1 -40.09 6.52 3.35
C MET A 1 -38.94 6.83 2.41
N THR A 2 -38.29 7.98 2.59
CA THR A 2 -37.25 8.44 1.65
C THR A 2 -35.95 8.77 2.36
N LEU A 3 -34.85 8.30 1.78
CA LEU A 3 -33.52 8.52 2.31
C LEU A 3 -32.96 9.87 1.86
N TRP A 4 -32.39 10.59 2.81
CA TRP A 4 -31.73 11.87 2.60
C TRP A 4 -30.37 11.89 3.27
N ARG A 5 -29.45 12.66 2.68
CA ARG A 5 -28.21 13.05 3.32
C ARG A 5 -28.28 14.53 3.64
N ILE A 6 -27.96 14.89 4.88
CA ILE A 6 -27.98 16.26 5.37
C ILE A 6 -26.59 16.55 5.93
N ARG A 7 -25.91 17.57 5.41
CA ARG A 7 -24.68 18.10 6.01
C ARG A 7 -24.97 19.49 6.54
N ALA A 8 -24.62 19.77 7.79
CA ALA A 8 -24.82 21.08 8.40
C ALA A 8 -23.70 21.40 9.39
N THR A 9 -23.31 22.67 9.47
CA THR A 9 -22.38 23.15 10.50
C THR A 9 -23.15 23.52 11.75
N VAL A 10 -22.75 22.96 12.88
CA VAL A 10 -23.27 23.23 14.22
C VAL A 10 -22.12 23.75 15.08
N ASP A 11 -22.39 24.71 15.96
CA ASP A 11 -21.36 25.18 16.89
C ASP A 11 -20.96 24.03 17.83
N ASP A 12 -19.66 23.82 18.01
CA ASP A 12 -19.13 22.73 18.85
C ASP A 12 -19.26 23.09 20.34
N ARG A 13 -20.49 23.01 20.85
CA ARG A 13 -20.88 23.30 22.23
C ARG A 13 -21.85 22.24 22.75
N PRO A 14 -21.74 21.84 24.03
CA PRO A 14 -22.67 20.88 24.63
C PRO A 14 -24.15 21.29 24.41
N GLY A 15 -24.96 20.34 23.93
CA GLY A 15 -26.39 20.52 23.71
C GLY A 15 -26.79 21.20 22.40
N TYR A 16 -25.86 21.63 21.54
CA TYR A 16 -26.24 22.22 20.24
C TYR A 16 -26.70 21.14 19.24
N LEU A 17 -25.98 20.03 19.15
CA LEU A 17 -26.40 18.87 18.36
C LEU A 17 -27.78 18.34 18.79
N SER A 18 -28.10 18.37 20.09
CA SER A 18 -29.41 17.90 20.57
C SER A 18 -30.58 18.79 20.13
N VAL A 19 -30.35 20.10 19.92
CA VAL A 19 -31.37 20.99 19.36
C VAL A 19 -31.65 20.65 17.90
N LEU A 20 -30.61 20.35 17.12
CA LEU A 20 -30.74 19.93 15.74
C LEU A 20 -31.48 18.59 15.61
N THR A 21 -31.06 17.58 16.37
CA THR A 21 -31.71 16.26 16.32
C THR A 21 -33.15 16.30 16.84
N ALA A 22 -33.46 17.12 17.85
CA ALA A 22 -34.84 17.34 18.30
C ALA A 22 -35.70 18.01 17.23
N SER A 23 -35.17 18.98 16.48
CA SER A 23 -35.89 19.63 15.39
C SER A 23 -36.26 18.66 14.26
N LEU A 24 -35.33 17.75 13.90
CA LEU A 24 -35.58 16.67 12.94
C LEU A 24 -36.62 15.68 13.47
N ALA A 25 -36.50 15.28 14.74
CA ALA A 25 -37.44 14.35 15.37
C ALA A 25 -38.88 14.87 15.40
N LEU A 26 -39.08 16.19 15.62
CA LEU A 26 -40.40 16.83 15.57
C LEU A 26 -41.07 16.75 14.19
N ARG A 27 -40.29 16.52 13.12
CA ARG A 27 -40.79 16.28 11.76
C ARG A 27 -40.96 14.80 11.44
N GLY A 28 -40.71 13.90 12.39
CA GLY A 28 -40.74 12.46 12.18
C GLY A 28 -39.57 11.93 11.37
N VAL A 29 -38.45 12.67 11.31
CA VAL A 29 -37.23 12.25 10.62
C VAL A 29 -36.42 11.33 11.55
N ASN A 30 -36.07 10.15 11.07
CA ASN A 30 -35.24 9.18 11.78
C ASN A 30 -33.77 9.28 11.34
N ILE A 31 -32.84 9.35 12.28
CA ILE A 31 -31.40 9.43 11.98
C ILE A 31 -30.84 8.01 11.93
N LEU A 32 -30.33 7.61 10.76
CA LEU A 32 -29.77 6.28 10.53
C LEU A 32 -28.27 6.23 10.78
N ALA A 33 -27.57 7.31 10.47
CA ALA A 33 -26.14 7.47 10.74
C ALA A 33 -25.80 8.95 10.95
N LEU A 34 -24.75 9.20 11.73
CA LEU A 34 -24.18 10.53 11.98
C LEU A 34 -22.66 10.43 11.94
N GLN A 35 -22.03 11.33 11.19
CA GLN A 35 -20.60 11.58 11.25
C GLN A 35 -20.35 13.03 11.61
N VAL A 36 -19.46 13.26 12.58
CA VAL A 36 -19.09 14.59 13.02
C VAL A 36 -17.68 14.90 12.52
N HIS A 37 -17.50 16.07 11.91
CA HIS A 37 -16.20 16.55 11.43
C HIS A 37 -15.88 17.88 12.08
N THR A 38 -14.91 17.91 12.98
CA THR A 38 -14.49 19.14 13.64
C THR A 38 -13.75 20.05 12.65
N THR A 39 -14.18 21.30 12.57
CA THR A 39 -13.56 22.35 11.73
C THR A 39 -13.43 23.65 12.52
N GLU A 40 -12.64 24.60 12.04
CA GLU A 40 -12.50 25.92 12.67
C GLU A 40 -13.83 26.70 12.74
N ALA A 41 -14.73 26.46 11.78
CA ALA A 41 -16.04 27.14 11.70
C ALA A 41 -17.14 26.49 12.56
N GLY A 42 -16.84 25.33 13.17
CA GLY A 42 -17.78 24.50 13.94
C GLY A 42 -17.69 23.01 13.58
N ALA A 43 -18.49 22.19 14.25
CA ALA A 43 -18.66 20.79 13.90
C ALA A 43 -19.54 20.66 12.65
N VAL A 44 -19.00 20.07 11.59
CA VAL A 44 -19.76 19.73 10.39
C VAL A 44 -20.35 18.33 10.59
N ASP A 45 -21.65 18.29 10.81
CA ASP A 45 -22.41 17.07 11.04
C ASP A 45 -23.00 16.56 9.73
N ASP A 46 -22.74 15.29 9.41
CA ASP A 46 -23.20 14.59 8.21
C ASP A 46 -24.15 13.46 8.62
N PHE A 47 -25.44 13.69 8.39
CA PHE A 47 -26.52 12.79 8.72
C PHE A 47 -26.96 12.00 7.50
N LEU A 48 -27.16 10.70 7.68
CA LEU A 48 -28.05 9.91 6.85
C LEU A 48 -29.38 9.77 7.58
N VAL A 49 -30.46 10.19 6.96
CA VAL A 49 -31.79 10.19 7.58
C VAL A 49 -32.83 9.48 6.71
N ASP A 50 -33.83 8.92 7.37
CA ASP A 50 -35.07 8.47 6.76
C ASP A 50 -36.20 9.45 7.11
N ALA A 51 -36.82 10.02 6.10
CA ALA A 51 -37.88 11.02 6.25
C ALA A 51 -39.19 10.55 5.61
N PRO A 52 -40.36 10.89 6.22
CA PRO A 52 -41.67 10.73 5.60
C PRO A 52 -41.72 11.24 4.15
N ASP A 53 -42.44 10.53 3.27
CA ASP A 53 -42.52 10.87 1.84
C ASP A 53 -43.18 12.23 1.57
N THR A 54 -43.91 12.74 2.57
CA THR A 54 -44.54 14.07 2.54
C THR A 54 -43.56 15.21 2.75
N LEU A 55 -42.34 14.95 3.24
CA LEU A 55 -41.31 15.98 3.45
C LEU A 55 -40.45 16.16 2.21
N GLY A 56 -40.36 17.41 1.76
CA GLY A 56 -39.45 17.83 0.71
C GLY A 56 -38.12 18.33 1.26
N GLU A 57 -37.23 18.69 0.33
CA GLU A 57 -35.92 19.29 0.65
C GLU A 57 -36.09 20.60 1.46
N ALA A 58 -37.05 21.44 1.08
CA ALA A 58 -37.34 22.71 1.77
C ALA A 58 -37.77 22.52 3.23
N ASP A 59 -38.53 21.46 3.54
CA ASP A 59 -38.96 21.15 4.91
C ASP A 59 -37.78 20.73 5.78
N LEU A 60 -36.86 19.94 5.21
CA LEU A 60 -35.64 19.51 5.88
C LEU A 60 -34.70 20.70 6.11
N PHE A 61 -34.56 21.61 5.15
CA PHE A 61 -33.82 22.86 5.33
C PHE A 61 -34.38 23.68 6.50
N ALA A 62 -35.70 23.91 6.52
CA ALA A 62 -36.34 24.64 7.60
C ALA A 62 -36.18 23.94 8.96
N ALA A 63 -36.16 22.60 8.99
CA ALA A 63 -35.91 21.83 10.19
C ALA A 63 -34.46 22.00 10.69
N VAL A 64 -33.48 21.99 9.79
CA VAL A 64 -32.06 22.19 10.13
C VAL A 64 -31.82 23.60 10.65
N GLU A 65 -32.38 24.62 9.99
CA GLU A 65 -32.24 26.02 10.40
C GLU A 65 -32.86 26.26 11.79
N LYS A 66 -34.07 25.75 12.04
CA LYS A 66 -34.70 25.77 13.37
C LYS A 66 -33.87 25.02 14.42
N GLY A 67 -33.14 24.00 13.97
CA GLY A 67 -32.17 23.22 14.74
C GLY A 67 -30.83 23.93 14.99
N ARG A 68 -30.66 25.19 14.55
CA ARG A 68 -29.42 25.97 14.59
C ARG A 68 -28.28 25.44 13.71
N GLY A 69 -28.59 24.57 12.76
CA GLY A 69 -27.64 24.19 11.71
C GLY A 69 -27.44 25.32 10.71
N ARG A 70 -26.18 25.58 10.35
CA ARG A 70 -25.75 26.57 9.35
C ARG A 70 -25.12 25.86 8.15
N ASN A 71 -24.92 26.57 7.03
CA ASN A 71 -24.26 26.04 5.82
C ASN A 71 -24.83 24.67 5.39
N CYS A 72 -26.16 24.56 5.42
CA CYS A 72 -26.81 23.28 5.20
C CYS A 72 -26.75 22.86 3.73
N TRP A 73 -26.46 21.58 3.50
CA TRP A 73 -26.57 20.92 2.22
C TRP A 73 -27.43 19.67 2.38
N ILE A 74 -28.40 19.49 1.48
CA ILE A 74 -29.34 18.38 1.53
C ILE A 74 -29.40 17.74 0.15
N ALA A 75 -29.34 16.41 0.10
CA ALA A 75 -29.51 15.66 -1.13
C ALA A 75 -30.23 14.34 -0.89
N ARG A 76 -30.89 13.84 -1.92
CA ARG A 76 -31.44 12.48 -1.91
C ARG A 76 -30.30 11.46 -1.77
N SER A 77 -30.56 10.39 -1.02
CA SER A 77 -29.62 9.29 -0.83
C SER A 77 -30.23 7.98 -1.33
N GLU A 78 -29.38 7.07 -1.80
CA GLU A 78 -29.79 5.73 -2.22
C GLU A 78 -29.52 4.70 -1.10
N ALA A 79 -30.03 3.47 -1.27
CA ALA A 79 -29.78 2.37 -0.33
C ALA A 79 -28.27 2.10 -0.09
N ARG A 80 -27.40 2.42 -1.06
CA ARG A 80 -25.93 2.34 -0.90
C ARG A 80 -25.39 3.25 0.20
N GLY A 81 -26.11 4.33 0.54
CA GLY A 81 -25.78 5.23 1.64
C GLY A 81 -25.92 4.57 3.01
N LEU A 82 -26.68 3.47 3.12
CA LEU A 82 -26.87 2.72 4.38
C LEU A 82 -25.62 1.93 4.80
N VAL A 83 -24.69 1.68 3.88
CA VAL A 83 -23.41 1.04 4.21
C VAL A 83 -22.55 2.06 4.95
N ASP A 84 -22.14 1.71 6.17
CA ASP A 84 -21.31 2.57 6.99
C ASP A 84 -19.95 2.87 6.32
N GLN A 85 -19.38 4.02 6.66
CA GLN A 85 -18.14 4.47 6.04
C GLN A 85 -16.96 3.50 6.23
N PRO A 86 -16.69 2.96 7.44
CA PRO A 86 -15.64 1.96 7.63
C PRO A 86 -15.76 0.76 6.67
N THR A 87 -16.95 0.18 6.54
CA THR A 87 -17.21 -0.95 5.63
C THR A 87 -16.95 -0.57 4.17
N ARG A 88 -17.37 0.64 3.75
CA ARG A 88 -17.09 1.15 2.39
C ARG A 88 -15.60 1.30 2.12
N VAL A 89 -14.84 1.84 3.08
CA VAL A 89 -13.38 2.03 2.97
C VAL A 89 -12.66 0.68 2.81
N LEU A 90 -13.02 -0.33 3.61
CA LEU A 90 -12.45 -1.69 3.48
C LEU A 90 -12.76 -2.32 2.12
N GLY A 91 -13.96 -2.08 1.58
CA GLY A 91 -14.33 -2.50 0.23
C GLY A 91 -13.47 -1.83 -0.86
N LEU A 92 -13.21 -0.53 -0.74
CA LEU A 92 -12.33 0.20 -1.65
C LEU A 92 -10.87 -0.26 -1.55
N ALA A 93 -10.36 -0.49 -0.33
CA ALA A 93 -9.03 -1.05 -0.10
C ALA A 93 -8.86 -2.42 -0.78
N THR A 94 -9.86 -3.30 -0.66
CA THR A 94 -9.84 -4.61 -1.32
C THR A 94 -9.81 -4.50 -2.84
N ARG A 95 -10.48 -3.50 -3.42
CA ARG A 95 -10.43 -3.23 -4.87
C ARG A 95 -9.05 -2.75 -5.30
N LEU A 96 -8.45 -1.82 -4.56
CA LEU A 96 -7.10 -1.33 -4.84
C LEU A 96 -6.05 -2.44 -4.79
N VAL A 97 -6.19 -3.40 -3.87
CA VAL A 97 -5.32 -4.58 -3.83
C VAL A 97 -5.39 -5.41 -5.12
N ARG A 98 -6.55 -5.46 -5.78
CA ARG A 98 -6.75 -6.20 -7.04
C ARG A 98 -6.35 -5.37 -8.26
N ASP A 99 -6.60 -4.07 -8.22
CA ASP A 99 -6.33 -3.12 -9.29
C ASP A 99 -5.76 -1.81 -8.70
N PRO A 100 -4.43 -1.68 -8.63
CA PRO A 100 -3.78 -0.50 -8.06
C PRO A 100 -4.00 0.78 -8.90
N ASP A 101 -4.25 0.64 -10.20
CA ASP A 101 -4.44 1.77 -11.12
C ASP A 101 -5.81 2.44 -10.91
N ALA A 102 -6.76 1.76 -10.26
CA ALA A 102 -8.08 2.28 -9.91
C ALA A 102 -8.09 3.33 -8.78
N THR A 103 -6.95 3.91 -8.42
CA THR A 103 -6.83 4.92 -7.35
C THR A 103 -7.75 6.12 -7.55
N GLY A 104 -7.84 6.64 -8.77
CA GLY A 104 -8.73 7.77 -9.09
C GLY A 104 -10.20 7.43 -8.88
N GLU A 105 -10.64 6.23 -9.29
CA GLU A 105 -12.00 5.76 -9.08
C GLU A 105 -12.32 5.50 -7.60
N ALA A 106 -11.35 4.97 -6.86
CA ALA A 106 -11.49 4.72 -5.43
C ALA A 106 -11.62 6.04 -4.66
N LEU A 107 -10.84 7.07 -5.01
CA LEU A 107 -10.97 8.43 -4.47
C LEU A 107 -12.34 9.05 -4.80
N ARG A 108 -12.78 8.92 -6.06
CA ARG A 108 -14.09 9.39 -6.51
C ARG A 108 -15.21 8.77 -5.67
N ALA A 109 -15.16 7.45 -5.48
CA ALA A 109 -16.14 6.71 -4.71
C ALA A 109 -16.08 7.02 -3.21
N LEU A 110 -14.88 7.18 -2.63
CA LEU A 110 -14.70 7.49 -1.21
C LEU A 110 -15.33 8.84 -0.85
N LEU A 111 -15.09 9.85 -1.69
CA LEU A 111 -15.37 11.25 -1.39
C LEU A 111 -16.65 11.78 -2.06
N GLY A 112 -17.27 11.01 -2.95
CA GLY A 112 -18.36 11.49 -3.78
C GLY A 112 -17.92 12.64 -4.70
N ALA A 113 -16.66 12.62 -5.14
CA ALA A 113 -16.13 13.65 -6.03
C ALA A 113 -16.73 13.50 -7.44
N GLU A 114 -16.93 14.62 -8.12
CA GLU A 114 -17.43 14.63 -9.50
C GLU A 114 -16.29 14.47 -10.50
N THR A 115 -15.14 15.06 -10.20
CA THR A 115 -13.94 14.96 -11.00
C THR A 115 -12.78 14.52 -10.13
N VAL A 116 -11.98 13.58 -10.62
CA VAL A 116 -10.69 13.20 -10.06
C VAL A 116 -9.71 13.12 -11.22
N THR A 117 -8.66 13.95 -11.18
CA THR A 117 -7.65 14.01 -12.25
C THR A 117 -6.28 13.87 -11.65
N TRP A 118 -5.47 12.94 -12.18
CA TRP A 118 -4.07 12.84 -11.83
C TRP A 118 -3.23 13.71 -12.77
N ARG A 119 -2.22 14.39 -12.22
CA ARG A 119 -1.28 15.21 -12.98
C ARG A 119 0.15 14.89 -12.58
N PRO A 120 1.08 14.72 -13.53
CA PRO A 120 2.48 14.53 -13.23
C PRO A 120 3.12 15.82 -12.71
N VAL A 121 4.13 15.70 -11.85
CA VAL A 121 5.00 16.83 -11.50
C VAL A 121 5.74 17.28 -12.77
N PRO A 122 5.68 18.58 -13.15
CA PRO A 122 6.40 19.08 -14.31
C PRO A 122 7.90 18.80 -14.16
N ALA A 123 8.51 18.20 -15.18
CA ALA A 123 9.96 18.03 -15.21
C ALA A 123 10.62 19.43 -15.11
N ALA A 124 11.48 19.62 -14.11
CA ALA A 124 12.18 20.88 -13.93
C ALA A 124 13.07 21.16 -15.16
N GLY A 125 12.65 22.07 -16.03
CA GLY A 125 13.44 22.47 -17.20
C GLY A 125 12.71 23.28 -18.28
N SER A 126 12.40 24.55 -18.02
CA SER A 126 12.63 25.65 -18.98
C SER A 126 12.30 27.02 -18.35
N GLY A 127 13.35 27.78 -18.02
CA GLY A 127 13.41 29.20 -18.36
C GLY A 127 12.42 30.21 -17.75
N ALA A 128 11.73 29.93 -16.64
CA ALA A 128 11.04 30.98 -15.90
C ALA A 128 11.38 30.89 -14.41
N ALA A 129 12.33 31.71 -13.98
CA ALA A 129 12.50 32.07 -12.58
C ALA A 129 11.24 32.83 -12.13
N GLY A 130 10.29 32.10 -11.55
CA GLY A 130 9.06 32.64 -11.00
C GLY A 130 8.39 31.63 -10.07
N ALA A 131 8.72 31.70 -8.79
CA ALA A 131 8.08 31.06 -7.63
C ALA A 131 7.89 29.52 -7.67
N GLY A 132 8.42 28.83 -6.66
CA GLY A 132 8.16 27.41 -6.41
C GLY A 132 6.69 27.13 -6.07
N GLY A 133 5.86 26.96 -7.09
CA GLY A 133 4.41 26.74 -6.98
C GLY A 133 3.98 25.44 -7.64
N GLY A 134 4.33 24.29 -7.04
CA GLY A 134 3.46 23.12 -7.17
C GLY A 134 2.14 23.40 -6.45
N PRO A 135 0.99 22.81 -6.85
CA PRO A 135 -0.26 23.02 -6.13
C PRO A 135 -0.09 22.60 -4.68
N VAL A 136 -0.49 23.48 -3.76
CA VAL A 136 -0.38 23.24 -2.32
C VAL A 136 -1.32 22.09 -1.97
N ALA A 137 -0.76 21.01 -1.44
CA ALA A 137 -1.58 19.89 -0.96
C ALA A 137 -2.49 20.36 0.17
N GLY A 138 -3.79 20.05 0.07
CA GLY A 138 -4.78 20.55 1.00
C GLY A 138 -6.19 20.54 0.45
N VAL A 139 -7.08 21.20 1.19
CA VAL A 139 -8.49 21.38 0.88
C VAL A 139 -8.83 22.85 0.84
N GLU A 140 -9.55 23.26 -0.20
CA GLU A 140 -10.08 24.60 -0.36
C GLU A 140 -11.54 24.51 -0.85
N GLY A 141 -12.48 24.62 0.09
CA GLY A 141 -13.92 24.49 -0.19
C GLY A 141 -14.24 23.18 -0.91
N THR A 142 -14.68 23.27 -2.16
CA THR A 142 -15.07 22.13 -2.99
C THR A 142 -13.94 21.53 -3.83
N ARG A 143 -12.69 21.99 -3.64
CA ARG A 143 -11.49 21.44 -4.28
C ARG A 143 -10.57 20.78 -3.27
N MET A 144 -9.92 19.71 -3.69
CA MET A 144 -8.92 18.98 -2.89
C MET A 144 -7.74 18.60 -3.77
N CYS A 145 -6.53 18.84 -3.27
CA CYS A 145 -5.27 18.45 -3.92
C CYS A 145 -4.48 17.48 -3.04
N LEU A 146 -4.16 16.29 -3.56
CA LEU A 146 -3.43 15.24 -2.86
C LEU A 146 -2.12 14.94 -3.56
N GLY A 147 -1.00 14.92 -2.83
CA GLY A 147 0.27 14.45 -3.38
C GLY A 147 0.27 12.94 -3.64
N ASP A 148 0.94 12.52 -4.70
CA ASP A 148 1.20 11.13 -5.04
C ASP A 148 2.72 10.87 -5.00
N ALA A 149 3.13 9.87 -4.22
CA ALA A 149 4.53 9.50 -4.07
C ALA A 149 5.15 8.96 -5.37
N ALA A 150 4.33 8.58 -6.36
CA ALA A 150 4.78 8.25 -7.71
C ALA A 150 5.25 9.47 -8.54
N GLY A 151 5.21 10.68 -7.96
CA GLY A 151 5.72 11.91 -8.60
C GLY A 151 4.65 12.74 -9.29
N GLY A 152 3.43 12.79 -8.73
CA GLY A 152 2.29 13.54 -9.25
C GLY A 152 1.39 14.07 -8.16
N TRP A 153 0.20 14.51 -8.53
CA TRP A 153 -0.87 14.85 -7.60
C TRP A 153 -2.24 14.53 -8.18
N PHE A 154 -3.22 14.29 -7.31
CA PHE A 154 -4.63 14.22 -7.66
C PHE A 154 -5.30 15.57 -7.38
N ASP A 155 -6.00 16.11 -8.37
CA ASP A 155 -6.91 17.25 -8.25
C ASP A 155 -8.35 16.73 -8.30
N LEU A 156 -9.08 16.97 -7.22
CA LEU A 156 -10.46 16.55 -7.03
C LEU A 156 -11.36 17.78 -6.91
N SER A 157 -12.56 17.67 -7.49
CA SER A 157 -13.60 18.68 -7.31
C SER A 157 -15.00 18.07 -7.23
N ARG A 158 -15.91 18.79 -6.57
CA ARG A 158 -17.36 18.51 -6.55
C ARG A 158 -18.15 19.82 -6.50
N THR A 159 -19.45 19.79 -6.77
CA THR A 159 -20.27 21.02 -6.73
C THR A 159 -20.58 21.44 -5.30
N ALA A 160 -20.92 20.48 -4.44
CA ALA A 160 -21.18 20.65 -3.01
C ALA A 160 -21.25 19.26 -2.34
N PRO A 161 -21.11 19.14 -1.01
CA PRO A 161 -20.71 20.19 -0.06
C PRO A 161 -19.19 20.43 -0.06
N ASP A 162 -18.69 21.37 0.74
CA ASP A 162 -17.24 21.56 0.92
C ASP A 162 -16.57 20.31 1.51
N PHE A 163 -15.33 20.06 1.10
CA PHE A 163 -14.50 19.01 1.68
C PHE A 163 -14.10 19.36 3.11
N THR A 164 -14.03 18.35 3.98
CA THR A 164 -13.57 18.52 5.36
C THR A 164 -12.12 18.06 5.54
N PRO A 165 -11.40 18.53 6.58
CA PRO A 165 -10.08 18.01 6.93
C PRO A 165 -10.09 16.49 7.18
N ALA A 166 -11.19 15.94 7.73
CA ALA A 166 -11.34 14.50 7.91
C ALA A 166 -11.49 13.76 6.57
N GLU A 167 -12.17 14.35 5.59
CA GLU A 167 -12.22 13.82 4.21
C GLU A 167 -10.82 13.81 3.56
N TYR A 168 -10.05 14.89 3.75
CA TYR A 168 -8.66 14.97 3.28
C TYR A 168 -7.76 13.88 3.87
N ALA A 169 -7.77 13.71 5.21
CA ALA A 169 -6.96 12.71 5.88
C ALA A 169 -7.28 11.29 5.40
N ARG A 170 -8.56 10.97 5.19
CA ARG A 170 -8.97 9.67 4.62
C ARG A 170 -8.47 9.48 3.19
N ALA A 171 -8.51 10.53 2.38
CA ALA A 171 -8.03 10.48 1.00
C ALA A 171 -6.51 10.28 0.93
N GLN A 172 -5.75 10.96 1.80
CA GLN A 172 -4.30 10.74 1.93
C GLN A 172 -3.99 9.29 2.31
N ALA A 173 -4.68 8.74 3.32
CA ALA A 173 -4.49 7.35 3.72
C ALA A 173 -4.82 6.35 2.59
N LEU A 174 -5.82 6.64 1.76
CA LEU A 174 -6.15 5.81 0.60
C LEU A 174 -5.07 5.87 -0.49
N VAL A 175 -4.51 7.05 -0.77
CA VAL A 175 -3.42 7.23 -1.74
C VAL A 175 -2.14 6.54 -1.24
N GLU A 176 -1.84 6.63 0.05
CA GLU A 176 -0.71 5.91 0.67
C GLU A 176 -0.86 4.39 0.55
N LEU A 177 -2.07 3.87 0.80
CA LEU A 177 -2.38 2.46 0.58
C LEU A 177 -2.19 2.09 -0.89
N ALA A 178 -2.75 2.85 -1.82
CA ALA A 178 -2.63 2.61 -3.25
C ALA A 178 -1.16 2.59 -3.71
N THR A 179 -0.37 3.55 -3.25
CA THR A 179 1.08 3.60 -3.51
C THR A 179 1.77 2.32 -3.02
N THR A 180 1.43 1.88 -1.82
CA THR A 180 2.01 0.66 -1.23
C THR A 180 1.64 -0.58 -2.03
N VAL A 181 0.39 -0.68 -2.47
CA VAL A 181 -0.06 -1.80 -3.32
C VAL A 181 0.60 -1.74 -4.68
N ALA A 182 0.62 -0.58 -5.35
CA ALA A 182 1.25 -0.39 -6.66
C ALA A 182 2.74 -0.76 -6.62
N ARG A 183 3.45 -0.38 -5.55
CA ARG A 183 4.84 -0.78 -5.32
C ARG A 183 4.99 -2.31 -5.23
N ARG A 184 4.11 -2.98 -4.48
CA ARG A 184 4.11 -4.46 -4.38
C ARG A 184 3.75 -5.12 -5.70
N ALA A 185 2.85 -4.54 -6.48
CA ALA A 185 2.51 -5.04 -7.82
C ALA A 185 3.70 -4.89 -8.77
N ALA A 186 4.41 -3.75 -8.75
CA ALA A 186 5.63 -3.54 -9.53
C ALA A 186 6.80 -4.45 -9.10
N GLU A 187 6.76 -5.00 -7.89
CA GLU A 187 7.68 -6.06 -7.46
C GLU A 187 7.38 -7.41 -8.14
N GLN A 188 6.21 -7.58 -8.75
CA GLN A 188 5.89 -8.69 -9.64
C GLN A 188 6.43 -8.42 -11.04
N VAL A 189 7.37 -9.23 -11.51
CA VAL A 189 7.98 -9.08 -12.85
C VAL A 189 8.20 -10.42 -13.52
N THR A 190 8.23 -10.40 -14.84
CA THR A 190 8.77 -11.51 -15.62
C THR A 190 10.28 -11.34 -15.79
N LEU A 191 11.06 -12.28 -15.26
CA LEU A 191 12.49 -12.41 -15.54
C LEU A 191 12.69 -13.25 -16.80
N VAL A 192 13.34 -12.67 -17.80
CA VAL A 192 13.85 -13.40 -18.96
C VAL A 192 15.29 -13.80 -18.67
N LEU A 193 15.54 -15.12 -18.59
CA LEU A 193 16.89 -15.67 -18.40
C LEU A 193 17.70 -15.61 -19.72
N PRO A 194 19.04 -15.70 -19.68
CA PRO A 194 19.89 -15.65 -20.88
C PRO A 194 19.59 -16.74 -21.93
N ASP A 195 18.89 -17.80 -21.54
CA ASP A 195 18.45 -18.88 -22.43
C ASP A 195 17.02 -18.68 -22.97
N GLY A 196 16.43 -17.49 -22.75
CA GLY A 196 15.10 -17.13 -23.23
C GLY A 196 13.94 -17.63 -22.36
N THR A 197 14.21 -18.33 -21.25
CA THR A 197 13.15 -18.78 -20.35
C THR A 197 12.57 -17.63 -19.55
N GLU A 198 11.24 -17.55 -19.55
CA GLU A 198 10.47 -16.57 -18.78
C GLU A 198 10.05 -17.15 -17.43
N LEU A 199 10.34 -16.43 -16.35
CA LEU A 199 9.95 -16.79 -14.99
C LEU A 199 9.22 -15.61 -14.34
N GLY A 200 8.06 -15.86 -13.75
CA GLY A 200 7.42 -14.87 -12.89
C GLY A 200 8.20 -14.72 -11.59
N VAL A 201 8.43 -13.51 -11.12
CA VAL A 201 8.98 -13.24 -9.80
C VAL A 201 8.01 -12.35 -9.06
N ARG A 202 7.54 -12.78 -7.89
CA ARG A 202 6.61 -12.02 -7.06
C ARG A 202 6.94 -12.15 -5.58
N PRO A 203 6.50 -11.22 -4.73
CA PRO A 203 6.47 -11.43 -3.29
C PRO A 203 5.66 -12.69 -2.95
N ALA A 204 6.14 -13.43 -1.96
CA ALA A 204 5.51 -14.63 -1.42
C ALA A 204 4.86 -14.33 -0.08
N GLY A 205 3.73 -14.97 0.18
CA GLY A 205 2.99 -14.85 1.43
C GLY A 205 2.77 -16.20 2.12
N PRO A 206 2.00 -16.22 3.22
CA PRO A 206 1.67 -17.45 3.95
C PRO A 206 1.00 -18.52 3.07
N ASP A 207 0.25 -18.11 2.05
CA ASP A 207 -0.44 -19.02 1.11
C ASP A 207 0.53 -19.80 0.21
N ASP A 208 1.77 -19.31 0.04
CA ASP A 208 2.81 -19.98 -0.74
C ASP A 208 3.52 -21.10 0.04
N LEU A 209 3.19 -21.31 1.32
CA LEU A 209 3.83 -22.31 2.17
C LEU A 209 3.86 -23.72 1.53
N PRO A 210 2.78 -24.25 0.93
CA PRO A 210 2.82 -25.55 0.26
C PRO A 210 3.78 -25.58 -0.94
N ALA A 211 3.82 -24.51 -1.73
CA ALA A 211 4.69 -24.42 -2.90
C ALA A 211 6.16 -24.29 -2.52
N VAL A 212 6.47 -23.51 -1.49
CA VAL A 212 7.81 -23.39 -0.92
C VAL A 212 8.24 -24.70 -0.26
N GLY A 213 7.34 -25.42 0.40
CA GLY A 213 7.62 -26.78 0.92
C GLY A 213 8.09 -27.73 -0.18
N ARG A 214 7.36 -27.78 -1.31
CA ARG A 214 7.74 -28.57 -2.49
C ARG A 214 9.09 -28.17 -3.08
N LEU A 215 9.43 -26.87 -3.09
CA LEU A 215 10.76 -26.41 -3.52
C LEU A 215 11.86 -27.03 -2.64
N HIS A 216 11.69 -27.02 -1.32
CA HIS A 216 12.68 -27.57 -0.39
C HIS A 216 12.84 -29.09 -0.52
N GLU A 217 11.74 -29.81 -0.72
CA GLU A 217 11.75 -31.26 -0.94
C GLU A 217 12.47 -31.65 -2.23
N ARG A 218 12.39 -30.81 -3.27
CA ARG A 218 13.09 -31.02 -4.55
C ARG A 218 14.57 -30.66 -4.50
N CYS A 219 14.98 -29.82 -3.55
CA CYS A 219 16.36 -29.36 -3.44
C CYS A 219 17.27 -30.43 -2.86
N SER A 220 18.49 -30.55 -3.39
CA SER A 220 19.48 -31.46 -2.83
C SER A 220 19.91 -31.04 -1.43
N ALA A 221 20.38 -32.01 -0.62
CA ALA A 221 20.98 -31.76 0.70
C ALA A 221 22.13 -30.73 0.63
N ARG A 222 22.87 -30.70 -0.47
CA ARG A 222 23.93 -29.71 -0.73
C ARG A 222 23.36 -28.30 -0.87
N SER A 223 22.28 -28.14 -1.63
CA SER A 223 21.60 -26.85 -1.83
C SER A 223 20.96 -26.34 -0.53
N LEU A 224 20.34 -27.23 0.25
CA LEU A 224 19.77 -26.89 1.57
C LEU A 224 20.85 -26.51 2.58
N HIS A 225 21.95 -27.27 2.66
CA HIS A 225 23.07 -26.96 3.53
C HIS A 225 23.70 -25.61 3.17
N GLY A 226 23.89 -25.34 1.87
CA GLY A 226 24.43 -24.07 1.39
C GLY A 226 23.56 -22.86 1.72
N ARG A 227 22.25 -23.05 1.94
CA ARG A 227 21.31 -22.00 2.31
C ARG A 227 21.17 -21.81 3.81
N TYR A 228 21.04 -22.90 4.57
CA TYR A 228 20.71 -22.83 5.99
C TYR A 228 21.92 -22.91 6.90
N LEU A 229 23.11 -23.18 6.33
CA LEU A 229 24.40 -23.32 7.03
C LEU A 229 24.34 -24.28 8.24
N SER A 230 23.32 -25.12 8.28
CA SER A 230 23.01 -26.09 9.33
C SER A 230 22.83 -27.47 8.69
N GLY A 231 22.70 -28.51 9.51
CA GLY A 231 22.62 -29.91 9.06
C GLY A 231 21.61 -30.14 7.92
N ALA A 232 21.81 -31.22 7.16
CA ALA A 232 21.22 -31.53 5.85
C ALA A 232 19.68 -31.68 5.75
N GLY A 233 18.91 -31.13 6.71
CA GLY A 233 17.46 -31.24 6.77
C GLY A 233 16.73 -30.04 6.15
N SER A 234 15.53 -30.32 5.64
CA SER A 234 14.55 -29.27 5.31
C SER A 234 14.15 -28.53 6.60
N PRO A 235 14.01 -27.19 6.58
CA PRO A 235 13.55 -26.44 7.73
C PRO A 235 12.15 -26.88 8.18
N SER A 236 11.86 -26.73 9.47
CA SER A 236 10.51 -27.02 9.98
C SER A 236 9.46 -26.13 9.30
N PRO A 237 8.21 -26.60 9.16
CA PRO A 237 7.13 -25.78 8.59
C PRO A 237 6.93 -24.45 9.32
N GLU A 238 7.17 -24.39 10.63
CA GLU A 238 7.13 -23.14 11.40
C GLU A 238 8.23 -22.16 11.00
N ARG A 239 9.45 -22.66 10.72
CA ARG A 239 10.53 -21.82 10.21
C ARG A 239 10.20 -21.28 8.82
N LEU A 240 9.59 -22.08 7.95
CA LEU A 240 9.11 -21.62 6.64
C LEU A 240 8.00 -20.57 6.76
N ARG A 241 7.05 -20.74 7.68
CA ARG A 241 6.03 -19.72 7.97
C ARG A 241 6.64 -18.39 8.40
N ARG A 242 7.67 -18.42 9.25
CA ARG A 242 8.38 -17.20 9.66
C ARG A 242 9.10 -16.51 8.50
N LEU A 243 9.64 -17.28 7.56
CA LEU A 243 10.26 -16.72 6.35
C LEU A 243 9.22 -16.07 5.44
N LEU A 244 8.00 -16.61 5.38
CA LEU A 244 6.90 -16.11 4.54
C LEU A 244 6.06 -15.03 5.23
N ASP A 245 6.41 -14.65 6.46
CA ASP A 245 5.71 -13.60 7.21
C ASP A 245 6.15 -12.21 6.71
N PRO A 246 5.24 -11.43 6.07
CA PRO A 246 5.57 -10.12 5.51
C PRO A 246 5.96 -9.09 6.57
N THR A 247 5.68 -9.35 7.85
CA THR A 247 6.04 -8.44 8.96
C THR A 247 7.50 -8.58 9.38
N ARG A 248 8.16 -9.69 9.00
CA ARG A 248 9.55 -10.01 9.37
C ARG A 248 10.55 -9.72 8.25
N GLY A 249 10.06 -9.53 7.04
CA GLY A 249 10.89 -9.27 5.87
C GLY A 249 10.16 -9.56 4.58
N THR A 250 10.91 -9.51 3.48
CA THR A 250 10.38 -9.73 2.13
C THR A 250 10.90 -11.05 1.60
N THR A 251 9.98 -11.92 1.15
CA THR A 251 10.32 -13.13 0.41
C THR A 251 9.87 -12.99 -1.02
N LEU A 252 10.78 -13.18 -1.97
CA LEU A 252 10.47 -13.31 -3.39
C LEU A 252 10.48 -14.78 -3.78
N VAL A 253 9.50 -15.20 -4.58
CA VAL A 253 9.50 -16.51 -5.24
C VAL A 253 9.60 -16.32 -6.74
N ALA A 254 10.37 -17.19 -7.39
CA ALA A 254 10.35 -17.33 -8.83
C ALA A 254 9.44 -18.51 -9.20
N THR A 255 8.44 -18.26 -10.03
CA THR A 255 7.48 -19.23 -10.52
C THR A 255 7.68 -19.48 -12.01
N GLU A 256 7.54 -20.75 -12.39
CA GLU A 256 7.48 -21.19 -13.77
C GLU A 256 6.02 -21.58 -14.06
N THR A 257 5.43 -21.01 -15.12
CA THR A 257 4.11 -21.39 -15.58
C THR A 257 4.23 -22.62 -16.46
N ASP A 258 3.48 -23.68 -16.16
CA ASP A 258 3.45 -24.87 -17.01
C ASP A 258 2.91 -24.54 -18.43
N ALA A 259 3.25 -25.35 -19.43
CA ALA A 259 2.84 -25.19 -20.82
C ALA A 259 1.30 -25.19 -21.02
N ALA A 260 0.56 -25.74 -20.04
CA ALA A 260 -0.90 -25.72 -19.99
C ALA A 260 -1.48 -24.48 -19.25
N GLY A 261 -0.65 -23.53 -18.83
CA GLY A 261 -1.06 -22.25 -18.22
C GLY A 261 -1.68 -22.35 -16.82
N SER A 262 -1.65 -23.53 -16.18
CA SER A 262 -2.54 -23.85 -15.05
C SER A 262 -1.85 -24.09 -13.71
N ALA A 263 -0.53 -24.34 -13.68
CA ALA A 263 0.21 -24.56 -12.43
C ALA A 263 1.45 -23.67 -12.36
N GLU A 264 1.50 -22.77 -11.36
CA GLU A 264 2.71 -22.06 -10.98
C GLU A 264 3.58 -22.96 -10.10
N SER A 265 4.73 -23.39 -10.61
CA SER A 265 5.72 -24.14 -9.84
C SER A 265 6.78 -23.18 -9.32
N VAL A 266 6.97 -23.12 -7.99
CA VAL A 266 8.06 -22.33 -7.39
C VAL A 266 9.38 -23.04 -7.65
N VAL A 267 10.28 -22.36 -8.36
CA VAL A 267 11.60 -22.87 -8.78
C VAL A 267 12.76 -22.22 -8.02
N ALA A 268 12.52 -21.09 -7.37
CA ALA A 268 13.49 -20.45 -6.48
C ALA A 268 12.78 -19.57 -5.44
N MET A 269 13.45 -19.30 -4.34
CA MET A 269 13.05 -18.28 -3.38
C MET A 269 14.26 -17.43 -2.94
N ALA A 270 14.00 -16.19 -2.57
CA ALA A 270 15.00 -15.26 -2.06
C ALA A 270 14.38 -14.46 -0.90
N ASN A 271 15.05 -14.38 0.23
CA ASN A 271 14.54 -13.70 1.41
C ASN A 271 15.44 -12.53 1.75
N LEU A 272 14.81 -11.44 2.16
CA LEU A 272 15.44 -10.29 2.78
C LEU A 272 14.81 -10.11 4.16
N LEU A 273 15.58 -10.36 5.21
CA LEU A 273 15.13 -10.22 6.60
C LEU A 273 15.81 -8.99 7.20
N GLY A 274 15.03 -8.06 7.74
CA GLY A 274 15.56 -6.85 8.36
C GLY A 274 15.91 -7.09 9.83
N GLU A 275 17.10 -6.65 10.25
CA GLU A 275 17.53 -6.62 11.64
C GLU A 275 18.17 -5.25 11.93
N GLY A 276 17.41 -4.38 12.60
CA GLY A 276 17.85 -2.99 12.84
C GLY A 276 17.99 -2.20 11.55
N ASP A 277 19.18 -1.65 11.31
CA ASP A 277 19.54 -0.93 10.09
C ASP A 277 20.15 -1.82 9.01
N GLN A 278 20.37 -3.12 9.29
CA GLN A 278 20.91 -4.10 8.35
C GLN A 278 19.82 -5.01 7.80
N ALA A 279 20.08 -5.63 6.65
CA ALA A 279 19.24 -6.68 6.12
C ALA A 279 20.05 -7.92 5.70
N GLU A 280 19.57 -9.11 6.04
CA GLU A 280 20.17 -10.38 5.62
C GLU A 280 19.50 -10.88 4.34
N ALA A 281 20.30 -11.21 3.31
CA ALA A 281 19.83 -11.87 2.10
C ALA A 281 20.22 -13.35 2.04
N ALA A 282 19.23 -14.21 1.78
CA ALA A 282 19.45 -15.64 1.57
C ALA A 282 18.65 -16.16 0.38
N LEU A 283 19.24 -17.02 -0.47
CA LEU A 283 18.57 -17.58 -1.67
C LEU A 283 18.53 -19.12 -1.67
N LEU A 284 17.50 -19.70 -2.29
CA LEU A 284 17.40 -21.11 -2.68
C LEU A 284 17.00 -21.19 -4.15
N VAL A 285 17.65 -22.05 -4.92
CA VAL A 285 17.30 -22.32 -6.32
C VAL A 285 17.25 -23.82 -6.54
N ALA A 286 16.16 -24.31 -7.13
CA ALA A 286 16.01 -25.72 -7.49
C ALA A 286 17.19 -26.17 -8.35
N ASP A 287 17.74 -27.35 -8.04
CA ASP A 287 18.99 -27.85 -8.62
C ASP A 287 18.96 -27.90 -10.17
N ASP A 288 17.81 -28.22 -10.75
CA ASP A 288 17.53 -28.28 -12.19
C ASP A 288 17.35 -26.91 -12.86
N ARG A 289 17.34 -25.82 -12.08
CA ARG A 289 17.26 -24.42 -12.56
C ARG A 289 18.51 -23.60 -12.19
N GLN A 290 19.51 -24.21 -11.56
CA GLN A 290 20.78 -23.56 -11.24
C GLN A 290 21.63 -23.29 -12.50
N ARG A 291 22.61 -22.38 -12.36
CA ARG A 291 23.55 -21.97 -13.42
C ARG A 291 22.93 -21.27 -14.65
N ARG A 292 21.65 -20.89 -14.57
CA ARG A 292 20.92 -20.15 -15.62
C ARG A 292 20.78 -18.65 -15.35
N GLY A 293 21.50 -18.13 -14.35
CA GLY A 293 21.47 -16.70 -13.97
C GLY A 293 20.39 -16.29 -12.96
N LEU A 294 19.45 -17.19 -12.63
CA LEU A 294 18.33 -16.91 -11.73
C LEU A 294 18.75 -16.40 -10.34
N GLY A 295 19.71 -17.06 -9.67
CA GLY A 295 20.17 -16.63 -8.34
C GLY A 295 20.79 -15.22 -8.34
N GLY A 296 21.53 -14.86 -9.38
CA GLY A 296 22.10 -13.52 -9.52
C GLY A 296 21.04 -12.46 -9.83
N ALA A 297 20.02 -12.81 -10.63
CA ALA A 297 18.89 -11.93 -10.90
C ALA A 297 18.07 -11.63 -9.64
N LEU A 298 17.76 -12.68 -8.85
CA LEU A 298 17.06 -12.53 -7.57
C LEU A 298 17.87 -11.71 -6.56
N LEU A 299 19.18 -11.96 -6.43
CA LEU A 299 20.02 -11.20 -5.50
C LEU A 299 20.09 -9.72 -5.88
N ARG A 300 20.28 -9.36 -7.15
CA ARG A 300 20.24 -7.95 -7.59
C ARG A 300 18.92 -7.28 -7.21
N ARG A 301 17.82 -8.01 -7.32
CA ARG A 301 16.50 -7.50 -6.95
C ARG A 301 16.36 -7.30 -5.44
N LEU A 302 16.90 -8.20 -4.62
CA LEU A 302 16.97 -7.99 -3.17
C LEU A 302 17.84 -6.78 -2.81
N VAL A 303 18.98 -6.59 -3.47
CA VAL A 303 19.83 -5.39 -3.28
C VAL A 303 19.02 -4.12 -3.59
N THR A 304 18.36 -4.05 -4.74
CA THR A 304 17.51 -2.89 -5.10
C THR A 304 16.36 -2.69 -4.12
N HIS A 305 15.74 -3.77 -3.63
CA HIS A 305 14.68 -3.66 -2.62
C HIS A 305 15.24 -3.14 -1.30
N ALA A 306 16.42 -3.61 -0.87
CA ALA A 306 17.05 -3.17 0.35
C ALA A 306 17.49 -1.69 0.28
N ASP A 307 18.06 -1.25 -0.85
CA ASP A 307 18.37 0.17 -1.11
C ASP A 307 17.12 1.05 -1.01
N ARG A 308 15.98 0.62 -1.59
CA ARG A 308 14.71 1.35 -1.54
C ARG A 308 14.06 1.35 -0.16
N ALA A 309 14.24 0.27 0.61
CA ALA A 309 13.75 0.17 1.97
C ALA A 309 14.59 1.01 2.96
N GLY A 310 15.76 1.50 2.54
CA GLY A 310 16.59 2.39 3.33
C GLY A 310 17.52 1.69 4.33
N TYR A 311 17.81 0.40 4.12
CA TYR A 311 18.82 -0.30 4.93
C TYR A 311 20.22 0.29 4.69
N ALA A 312 21.07 0.24 5.73
CA ALA A 312 22.44 0.73 5.71
C ALA A 312 23.41 -0.25 5.04
N ALA A 313 23.25 -1.55 5.27
CA ALA A 313 23.97 -2.59 4.53
C ALA A 313 23.15 -3.87 4.35
N LEU A 314 23.59 -4.68 3.39
CA LEU A 314 23.08 -6.01 3.11
C LEU A 314 24.13 -7.05 3.50
N GLU A 315 23.76 -8.00 4.34
CA GLU A 315 24.60 -9.10 4.77
C GLU A 315 24.23 -10.41 4.09
N LEU A 316 25.23 -11.20 3.73
CA LEU A 316 25.06 -12.56 3.26
C LEU A 316 26.02 -13.50 3.98
N TYR A 317 25.48 -14.56 4.58
CA TYR A 317 26.26 -15.63 5.17
C TYR A 317 26.40 -16.77 4.15
N VAL A 318 27.63 -17.03 3.70
CA VAL A 318 27.90 -17.96 2.60
C VAL A 318 28.94 -18.98 3.03
N HIS A 319 28.64 -20.28 2.89
CA HIS A 319 29.67 -21.30 3.09
C HIS A 319 30.82 -21.11 2.08
N THR A 320 32.06 -21.15 2.55
CA THR A 320 33.28 -20.94 1.74
C THR A 320 33.41 -21.89 0.52
N GLY A 321 32.84 -23.09 0.62
CA GLY A 321 32.74 -24.05 -0.50
C GLY A 321 31.62 -23.78 -1.52
N ASN A 322 30.80 -22.74 -1.34
CA ASN A 322 29.68 -22.39 -2.23
C ASN A 322 30.16 -21.55 -3.42
N ALA A 323 30.96 -22.16 -4.30
CA ALA A 323 31.51 -21.52 -5.49
C ALA A 323 30.46 -20.81 -6.40
N PRO A 324 29.22 -21.33 -6.57
CA PRO A 324 28.17 -20.58 -7.26
C PRO A 324 27.82 -19.23 -6.62
N MET A 325 27.64 -19.19 -5.30
CA MET A 325 27.30 -17.95 -4.60
C MET A 325 28.46 -16.94 -4.62
N LEU A 326 29.70 -17.40 -4.42
CA LEU A 326 30.88 -16.53 -4.51
C LEU A 326 31.03 -15.87 -5.89
N ARG A 327 30.70 -16.60 -6.97
CA ARG A 327 30.66 -16.04 -8.32
C ARG A 327 29.54 -15.03 -8.53
N ILE A 328 28.42 -15.16 -7.81
CA ILE A 328 27.33 -14.18 -7.85
C ILE A 328 27.76 -12.90 -7.14
N LEU A 329 28.33 -13.03 -5.93
CA LEU A 329 28.86 -11.89 -5.16
C LEU A 329 29.88 -11.10 -5.97
N HIS A 330 30.85 -11.77 -6.57
CA HIS A 330 31.86 -11.11 -7.41
C HIS A 330 31.26 -10.37 -8.63
N ARG A 331 30.15 -10.86 -9.18
CA ARG A 331 29.45 -10.23 -10.33
C ARG A 331 28.48 -9.13 -9.95
N LEU A 332 28.21 -8.88 -8.67
CA LEU A 332 27.39 -7.74 -8.26
C LEU A 332 28.09 -6.41 -8.56
N ASP A 333 29.41 -6.42 -8.77
CA ASP A 333 30.23 -5.25 -9.11
C ASP A 333 29.97 -4.06 -8.16
N ARG A 334 29.79 -4.37 -6.88
CA ARG A 334 29.65 -3.40 -5.81
C ARG A 334 30.71 -3.62 -4.74
N PRO A 335 31.24 -2.53 -4.12
CA PRO A 335 32.18 -2.67 -3.01
C PRO A 335 31.54 -3.48 -1.88
N MET A 336 32.23 -4.50 -1.37
CA MET A 336 31.76 -5.33 -0.26
C MET A 336 32.92 -5.64 0.69
N HIS A 337 32.62 -5.66 1.98
CA HIS A 337 33.52 -6.18 2.98
C HIS A 337 33.31 -7.68 3.11
N LEU A 338 34.40 -8.46 3.04
CA LEU A 338 34.36 -9.91 3.16
C LEU A 338 35.14 -10.31 4.41
N GLU A 339 34.43 -10.86 5.38
CA GLU A 339 35.02 -11.41 6.60
C GLU A 339 34.85 -12.93 6.59
N ARG A 340 35.93 -13.64 6.93
CA ARG A 340 35.91 -15.11 6.96
C ARG A 340 36.03 -15.59 8.39
N ASP A 341 35.03 -16.36 8.82
CA ASP A 341 35.05 -17.10 10.08
C ASP A 341 34.92 -18.60 9.80
N GLY A 342 36.06 -19.30 9.87
CA GLY A 342 36.15 -20.74 9.60
C GLY A 342 35.64 -21.14 8.21
N SER A 343 34.49 -21.83 8.19
CA SER A 343 33.81 -22.33 6.98
C SER A 343 32.76 -21.38 6.43
N VAL A 344 32.46 -20.28 7.13
CA VAL A 344 31.48 -19.25 6.74
C VAL A 344 32.21 -17.98 6.28
N LEU A 345 31.71 -17.38 5.21
CA LEU A 345 32.11 -16.08 4.69
C LEU A 345 30.93 -15.13 4.89
N THR A 346 31.13 -14.07 5.64
CA THR A 346 30.19 -12.97 5.79
C THR A 346 30.52 -11.91 4.75
N ALA A 347 29.59 -11.63 3.85
CA ALA A 347 29.71 -10.58 2.86
C ALA A 347 28.78 -9.42 3.22
N THR A 348 29.37 -8.27 3.55
CA THR A 348 28.64 -7.06 3.91
C THR A 348 28.74 -6.05 2.77
N LEU A 349 27.61 -5.78 2.12
CA LEU A 349 27.46 -4.84 1.03
C LEU A 349 26.86 -3.54 1.56
N PRO A 350 27.62 -2.43 1.69
CA PRO A 350 27.07 -1.13 2.05
C PRO A 350 26.04 -0.68 1.02
N LEU A 351 24.86 -0.28 1.49
CA LEU A 351 23.76 0.20 0.68
C LEU A 351 23.73 1.72 0.68
N THR A 352 23.25 2.29 -0.42
CA THR A 352 23.09 3.75 -0.56
C THR A 352 21.78 4.17 0.06
N GLY A 353 21.55 3.82 1.33
CA GLY A 353 20.50 4.43 2.12
C GLY A 353 20.78 5.93 2.16
N ARG A 354 19.81 6.75 1.73
CA ARG A 354 19.85 8.20 1.94
C ARG A 354 20.18 8.42 3.41
N HIS A 355 21.37 8.96 3.68
CA HIS A 355 21.69 9.48 4.99
C HIS A 355 20.68 10.59 5.26
N CYS A 356 19.79 10.38 6.22
CA CYS A 356 19.14 11.50 6.88
C CYS A 356 20.27 12.22 7.63
N PRO A 357 20.61 13.48 7.33
CA PRO A 357 21.57 14.20 8.15
C PRO A 357 20.94 14.38 9.52
N THR A 358 21.49 13.68 10.52
CA THR A 358 21.17 13.89 11.92
C THR A 358 21.50 15.34 12.25
N GLN A 359 20.47 16.16 12.45
CA GLN A 359 20.59 17.41 13.19
C GLN A 359 20.85 17.07 14.66
N VAL A 360 22.03 17.43 15.17
CA VAL A 360 22.19 18.11 16.48
C VAL A 360 23.24 19.18 16.30
#